data_AF-A0A2V9XYC2-F1
#
_entry.id   AF-A0A2V9XYC2-F1
#
_cell.length_a   1.000
_cell.length_b   1.000
_cell.length_c   1.000
_cell.angle_alpha   90.00
_cell.angle_beta   90.00
_cell.angle_gamma   90.00
#
_symmetry.space_group_name_H-M   'P 1'
#
loop_
_entity.id
_entity.type
_entity.pdbx_description
1 polymer ?
#
loop_
_entity_poly.entity_id
_entity_poly.type
_entity_poly.pdbx_seq_one_letter_code
_entity_poly.pdbx_strand_id
1 'polypeptide(L)'
;MNIVLALGLSFLSGYLIVSAAWPRDKANQPERWMKLFISAGFGIGIFSIAYFVDRWLGIVHILATDLCLVTLLLAVYLLARRKPSKSIAAPVPDLKPPHWLRRLLMASFGISILAALYATVLRALAHPHGDGWDAFAIWNLHARFLFLG
;
A
#
# COMPACT_ATOMS: atom_id res chain seq x y z
N MET A 1 16.60 9.83 -0.90
CA MET A 1 15.91 9.89 -2.21
C MET A 1 15.23 8.57 -2.61
N ASN A 2 15.77 7.40 -2.22
CA ASN A 2 15.23 6.09 -2.65
C ASN A 2 13.88 5.69 -2.02
N ILE A 3 13.58 6.14 -0.80
CA ILE A 3 12.35 5.72 -0.08
C ILE A 3 11.09 6.30 -0.75
N VAL A 4 11.14 7.56 -1.17
CA VAL A 4 10.00 8.21 -1.86
C VAL A 4 9.72 7.51 -3.19
N LEU A 5 10.76 7.14 -3.93
CA LEU A 5 10.64 6.36 -5.15
C LEU A 5 10.04 4.98 -4.89
N ALA A 6 10.54 4.24 -3.89
CA ALA A 6 10.01 2.93 -3.54
C ALA A 6 8.53 2.99 -3.11
N LEU A 7 8.16 3.98 -2.29
CA LEU A 7 6.77 4.22 -1.91
C LEU A 7 5.89 4.57 -3.12
N GLY A 8 6.41 5.40 -4.03
CA GLY A 8 5.73 5.76 -5.27
C GLY A 8 5.50 4.55 -6.18
N LEU A 9 6.52 3.71 -6.36
CA LEU A 9 6.43 2.48 -7.16
C LEU A 9 5.46 1.46 -6.55
N SER A 10 5.52 1.28 -5.23
CA SER A 10 4.58 0.42 -4.49
C SER A 10 3.15 0.92 -4.63
N PHE A 11 2.90 2.21 -4.45
CA PHE A 11 1.55 2.75 -4.62
C PHE A 11 1.07 2.63 -6.08
N LEU A 12 1.94 2.90 -7.05
CA LEU A 12 1.61 2.82 -8.47
C LEU A 12 1.27 1.40 -8.91
N SER A 13 2.00 0.39 -8.45
CA SER A 13 1.74 -1.02 -8.76
C SER A 13 0.36 -1.46 -8.27
N GLY A 14 0.04 -1.13 -7.02
CA GLY A 14 -1.28 -1.37 -6.43
C GLY A 14 -2.39 -0.62 -7.18
N TYR A 15 -2.15 0.65 -7.52
CA TYR A 15 -3.11 1.46 -8.27
C TYR A 15 -3.41 0.90 -9.65
N LEU A 16 -2.40 0.40 -10.39
CA LEU A 16 -2.58 -0.16 -11.72
C LEU A 16 -3.45 -1.42 -11.68
N ILE A 17 -3.23 -2.30 -10.70
CA ILE A 17 -3.99 -3.55 -10.53
C ILE A 17 -5.43 -3.26 -10.17
N VAL A 18 -5.65 -2.43 -9.15
CA VAL A 18 -7.00 -2.06 -8.74
C VAL A 18 -7.69 -1.33 -9.90
N SER A 19 -6.99 -0.45 -10.63
CA SER A 19 -7.55 0.25 -11.79
C SER A 19 -7.83 -0.63 -13.01
N ALA A 20 -7.18 -1.79 -13.12
CA ALA A 20 -7.46 -2.77 -14.16
C ALA A 20 -8.72 -3.58 -13.83
N ALA A 21 -8.92 -3.92 -12.56
CA ALA A 21 -10.07 -4.66 -12.07
C ALA A 21 -11.31 -3.79 -11.82
N TRP A 22 -11.14 -2.48 -11.59
CA TRP A 22 -12.25 -1.58 -11.27
C TRP A 22 -13.15 -1.30 -12.49
N PRO A 23 -14.49 -1.38 -12.35
CA PRO A 23 -15.42 -0.99 -13.39
C PRO A 23 -15.19 0.46 -13.86
N ARG A 24 -15.40 0.71 -15.16
CA ARG A 24 -15.16 2.03 -15.79
C ARG A 24 -16.30 3.03 -15.61
N ASP A 25 -17.35 2.66 -14.88
CA ASP A 25 -18.52 3.52 -14.71
C ASP A 25 -18.20 4.75 -13.86
N LYS A 26 -19.08 5.76 -13.89
CA LYS A 26 -18.89 7.08 -13.28
C LYS A 26 -18.62 6.95 -11.77
N ALA A 27 -17.34 6.87 -11.42
CA ALA A 27 -16.94 6.66 -10.04
C ALA A 27 -17.28 7.88 -9.18
N ASN A 28 -18.18 7.67 -8.22
CA ASN A 28 -18.53 8.66 -7.20
C ASN A 28 -17.31 8.96 -6.30
N GLN A 29 -17.31 10.11 -5.63
CA GLN A 29 -16.23 10.52 -4.70
C GLN A 29 -15.82 9.42 -3.69
N PRO A 30 -16.76 8.71 -3.01
CA PRO A 30 -16.41 7.65 -2.07
C PRO A 30 -15.70 6.46 -2.73
N GLU A 31 -16.08 6.11 -3.95
CA GLU A 31 -15.44 5.02 -4.71
C GLU A 31 -14.00 5.36 -5.06
N ARG A 32 -13.69 6.63 -5.32
CA ARG A 32 -12.31 7.08 -5.59
C ARG A 32 -11.44 6.93 -4.34
N TRP A 33 -11.96 7.32 -3.17
CA TRP A 33 -11.25 7.15 -1.90
C TRP A 33 -11.05 5.67 -1.56
N MET A 34 -12.10 4.86 -1.71
CA MET A 34 -12.02 3.41 -1.52
C MET A 34 -10.97 2.79 -2.45
N LYS A 35 -11.00 3.15 -3.74
CA LYS A 35 -10.00 2.72 -4.71
C LYS A 35 -8.59 3.10 -4.27
N LEU A 36 -8.38 4.31 -3.75
CA LEU A 36 -7.07 4.79 -3.29
C LEU A 36 -6.53 3.97 -2.12
N PHE A 37 -7.35 3.70 -1.10
CA PHE A 37 -6.94 2.90 0.06
C PHE A 37 -6.67 1.44 -0.29
N ILE A 38 -7.53 0.83 -1.12
CA ILE A 38 -7.31 -0.54 -1.61
C ILE A 38 -6.02 -0.62 -2.43
N SER A 39 -5.76 0.40 -3.28
CA SER A 39 -4.53 0.48 -4.06
C SER A 39 -3.28 0.56 -3.19
N ALA A 40 -3.31 1.34 -2.11
CA ALA A 40 -2.20 1.42 -1.16
C ALA A 40 -1.91 0.06 -0.50
N GLY A 41 -2.94 -0.65 -0.04
CA GLY A 41 -2.79 -1.97 0.57
C GLY A 41 -2.24 -3.03 -0.40
N PHE A 42 -2.82 -3.11 -1.61
CA PHE A 42 -2.33 -4.03 -2.64
C PHE A 42 -0.89 -3.73 -3.06
N GLY A 43 -0.55 -2.45 -3.19
CA GLY A 43 0.78 -2.00 -3.53
C GLY A 43 1.83 -2.49 -2.53
N ILE A 44 1.58 -2.32 -1.23
CA ILE A 44 2.48 -2.78 -0.16
C ILE A 44 2.62 -4.30 -0.17
N GLY A 45 1.51 -5.02 -0.37
CA GLY A 45 1.50 -6.49 -0.39
C GLY A 45 2.34 -7.06 -1.53
N ILE A 46 2.18 -6.52 -2.74
CA ILE A 46 2.91 -6.98 -3.93
C ILE A 46 4.39 -6.68 -3.81
N PHE A 47 4.74 -5.49 -3.32
CA PHE A 47 6.12 -5.10 -3.09
C PHE A 47 6.79 -6.00 -2.05
N SER A 48 6.07 -6.38 -0.99
CA SER A 48 6.55 -7.32 0.03
C SER A 48 6.83 -8.70 -0.57
N ILE A 49 5.95 -9.20 -1.46
CA ILE A 49 6.14 -10.47 -2.14
C ILE A 49 7.34 -10.40 -3.08
N ALA A 50 7.43 -9.35 -3.90
CA ALA A 50 8.55 -9.15 -4.82
C ALA A 50 9.89 -9.09 -4.07
N TYR A 51 9.95 -8.31 -2.99
CA TYR A 51 11.13 -8.23 -2.13
C TYR A 51 11.52 -9.60 -1.56
N PHE A 52 10.56 -10.40 -1.08
CA PHE A 52 10.85 -11.73 -0.54
C PHE A 52 11.40 -12.68 -1.62
N VAL A 53 10.83 -12.64 -2.83
CA VAL A 53 11.29 -13.42 -3.98
C VAL A 53 12.70 -13.00 -4.40
N ASP A 54 12.96 -11.69 -4.51
CA ASP A 54 14.29 -11.18 -4.83
C ASP A 54 15.32 -11.64 -3.82
N ARG A 55 14.93 -11.66 -2.53
CA ARG A 55 15.83 -12.08 -1.47
C ARG A 55 16.09 -13.58 -1.45
N TRP A 56 15.08 -14.37 -1.81
CA TRP A 56 15.24 -15.80 -2.05
C TRP A 56 16.18 -16.09 -3.22
N LEU A 57 16.10 -15.31 -4.29
CA LEU A 57 16.91 -15.48 -5.51
C LEU A 57 18.31 -14.85 -5.40
N GLY A 58 18.64 -14.17 -4.29
CA GLY A 58 19.92 -13.50 -4.10
C GLY A 58 20.09 -12.24 -4.96
N ILE A 59 19.00 -11.67 -5.48
CA ILE A 59 19.04 -10.47 -6.30
C ILE A 59 19.38 -9.26 -5.42
N VAL A 60 20.37 -8.47 -5.86
CA VAL A 60 20.88 -7.30 -5.12
C VAL A 60 20.23 -6.00 -5.58
N HIS A 61 19.69 -5.97 -6.81
CA HIS A 61 19.13 -4.77 -7.45
C HIS A 61 17.61 -4.67 -7.33
N ILE A 62 17.11 -4.56 -6.10
CA ILE A 62 15.67 -4.51 -5.76
C ILE A 62 14.94 -3.39 -6.53
N LEU A 63 15.57 -2.22 -6.69
CA LEU A 63 14.93 -1.11 -7.40
C LEU A 63 14.67 -1.42 -8.89
N ALA A 64 15.51 -2.26 -9.52
CA ALA A 64 15.36 -2.63 -10.92
C ALA A 64 14.22 -3.65 -11.10
N THR A 65 14.05 -4.59 -10.17
CA THR A 65 12.95 -5.54 -10.16
C THR A 65 11.62 -4.84 -9.91
N ASP A 66 11.57 -3.86 -8.99
CA ASP A 66 10.38 -3.03 -8.77
C ASP A 66 9.98 -2.23 -10.00
N LEU A 67 10.95 -1.63 -10.70
CA LEU A 67 10.70 -0.90 -11.94
C LEU A 67 10.19 -1.84 -13.05
N CYS A 68 10.78 -3.03 -13.16
CA CYS A 68 10.35 -4.06 -14.09
C CYS A 68 8.91 -4.51 -13.80
N LEU A 69 8.57 -4.69 -12.53
CA LEU A 69 7.23 -5.07 -12.09
C LEU A 69 6.19 -3.98 -12.45
N VAL A 70 6.49 -2.72 -12.14
CA VAL A 70 5.61 -1.60 -12.47
C VAL A 70 5.43 -1.45 -13.97
N THR A 71 6.50 -1.58 -14.77
CA THR A 71 6.41 -1.49 -16.23
C THR A 71 5.62 -2.64 -16.84
N LEU A 72 5.78 -3.86 -16.32
CA LEU A 72 4.96 -5.02 -16.70
C LEU A 72 3.48 -4.79 -16.37
N LEU A 73 3.17 -4.34 -15.16
CA LEU A 73 1.80 -4.03 -14.75
C LEU A 73 1.18 -2.90 -15.58
N LEU A 74 1.97 -1.89 -15.93
CA LEU A 74 1.53 -0.80 -16.81
C LEU A 74 1.22 -1.33 -18.21
N ALA A 75 2.07 -2.18 -18.77
CA ALA A 75 1.82 -2.80 -20.07
C ALA A 75 0.54 -3.64 -20.06
N VAL A 76 0.36 -4.50 -19.05
CA VAL A 76 -0.87 -5.29 -18.84
C VAL A 76 -2.09 -4.38 -18.70
N TYR A 77 -1.98 -3.30 -17.92
CA TYR A 77 -3.04 -2.32 -17.75
C TYR A 77 -3.43 -1.65 -19.08
N LEU A 78 -2.45 -1.19 -19.86
CA LEU A 78 -2.70 -0.56 -21.16
C LEU A 78 -3.31 -1.54 -22.16
N LEU A 79 -2.89 -2.80 -22.17
CA LEU A 79 -3.47 -3.84 -23.02
C LEU A 79 -4.90 -4.20 -22.59
N ALA A 80 -5.16 -4.31 -21.29
CA ALA A 80 -6.50 -4.50 -20.75
C ALA A 80 -7.41 -3.30 -21.04
N ARG A 81 -6.84 -2.09 -21.12
CA ARG A 81 -7.56 -0.85 -21.44
C ARG A 81 -8.06 -0.80 -22.89
N ARG A 82 -7.35 -1.43 -23.82
CA ARG A 82 -7.72 -1.49 -25.25
C ARG A 82 -8.98 -2.30 -25.54
N LYS A 83 -9.34 -3.25 -24.67
CA LYS A 83 -10.57 -4.02 -24.85
C LYS A 83 -11.79 -3.15 -24.48
N PRO A 84 -12.82 -3.07 -25.33
CA PRO A 84 -14.06 -2.40 -24.97
C PRO A 84 -14.66 -3.13 -23.78
N SER A 85 -14.75 -2.43 -22.66
CA SER A 85 -15.39 -2.94 -21.45
C SER A 85 -16.87 -3.06 -21.74
N LYS A 86 -17.37 -4.28 -22.01
CA LYS A 86 -18.80 -4.57 -21.90
C LYS A 86 -19.15 -4.47 -20.43
N SER A 87 -19.54 -3.27 -19.98
CA SER A 87 -20.15 -3.11 -18.66
C SER A 87 -21.49 -3.84 -18.73
N ILE A 88 -21.55 -5.04 -18.14
CA ILE A 88 -22.81 -5.67 -17.80
C ILE A 88 -23.24 -5.00 -16.50
N ALA A 89 -23.69 -3.75 -16.61
CA ALA A 89 -24.27 -3.03 -15.49
C ALA A 89 -25.64 -3.67 -15.21
N ALA A 90 -25.67 -4.63 -14.29
CA ALA A 90 -26.93 -4.99 -13.66
C ALA A 90 -27.44 -3.74 -12.91
N PRO A 91 -28.72 -3.37 -13.03
CA PRO A 91 -29.27 -2.26 -12.27
C PRO A 91 -29.19 -2.63 -10.79
N VAL A 92 -28.20 -2.08 -10.09
CA VAL A 92 -28.11 -2.19 -8.64
C VAL A 92 -29.14 -1.23 -8.06
N PRO A 93 -30.12 -1.71 -7.27
CA PRO A 93 -31.05 -0.81 -6.61
C PRO A 93 -30.28 0.18 -5.74
N ASP A 94 -30.64 1.46 -5.81
CA ASP A 94 -30.05 2.54 -5.01
C ASP A 94 -30.51 2.42 -3.54
N LEU A 95 -29.98 1.41 -2.86
CA LEU A 95 -30.21 1.12 -1.45
C LEU A 95 -29.39 2.12 -0.63
N LYS A 96 -30.04 3.20 -0.21
CA LYS A 96 -29.44 4.13 0.76
C LYS A 96 -29.16 3.38 2.06
N PRO A 97 -27.89 3.29 2.50
CA PRO A 97 -27.56 2.60 3.74
C PRO A 97 -28.25 3.31 4.91
N PRO A 98 -28.71 2.56 5.92
CA PRO A 98 -29.40 3.16 7.05
C PRO A 98 -28.44 4.07 7.84
N HIS A 99 -28.95 5.20 8.34
CA HIS A 99 -28.13 6.22 8.99
C HIS A 99 -27.36 5.71 10.22
N TRP A 100 -27.90 4.74 10.95
CA TRP A 100 -27.24 4.15 12.11
C TRP A 100 -25.95 3.41 11.72
N LEU A 101 -25.96 2.68 10.60
CA LEU A 101 -24.80 1.95 10.10
C LEU A 101 -23.69 2.92 9.73
N ARG A 102 -24.04 4.03 9.05
CA ARG A 102 -23.07 5.08 8.71
C ARG A 102 -22.43 5.68 9.97
N ARG A 103 -23.22 5.97 11.01
CA ARG A 103 -22.71 6.50 12.28
C ARG A 103 -21.81 5.48 12.98
N LEU A 104 -22.19 4.21 13.00
CA LEU A 104 -21.40 3.13 13.59
C LEU A 104 -20.05 2.96 12.87
N LEU A 105 -20.04 2.99 11.53
CA LEU A 105 -18.81 2.93 10.74
C LEU A 105 -17.91 4.14 10.97
N MET A 106 -18.48 5.35 11.05
CA MET A 106 -17.70 6.55 11.38
C MET A 106 -17.13 6.49 12.81
N ALA A 107 -17.90 6.02 13.78
CA ALA A 107 -17.47 5.89 15.16
C ALA A 107 -16.35 4.84 15.30
N SER A 108 -16.53 3.66 14.70
CA SER A 108 -15.50 2.61 14.71
C SER A 108 -14.22 3.06 14.03
N PHE A 109 -14.31 3.72 12.87
CA PHE A 109 -13.15 4.30 12.20
C PHE A 109 -12.42 5.33 13.08
N GLY A 110 -13.17 6.23 13.73
CA GLY A 110 -12.61 7.21 14.67
C GLY A 110 -11.91 6.55 15.85
N ILE A 111 -12.54 5.53 16.46
CA ILE A 111 -11.94 4.75 17.55
C ILE A 111 -10.65 4.05 17.08
N SER A 112 -10.64 3.45 15.89
CA SER A 112 -9.45 2.79 15.33
C SER A 112 -8.31 3.79 15.11
N ILE A 113 -8.59 4.99 14.62
CA ILE A 113 -7.57 6.05 14.48
C ILE A 113 -7.01 6.46 15.84
N LEU A 114 -7.89 6.74 16.81
CA LEU A 114 -7.46 7.15 18.15
C LEU A 114 -6.64 6.06 18.84
N ALA A 115 -7.06 4.80 18.74
CA ALA A 115 -6.32 3.67 19.28
C ALA A 115 -4.94 3.51 18.61
N ALA A 116 -4.87 3.65 17.28
CA ALA A 116 -3.61 3.57 16.56
C ALA A 116 -2.64 4.70 16.94
N LEU A 117 -3.14 5.94 17.03
CA LEU A 117 -2.35 7.09 17.48
C LEU A 117 -1.87 6.92 18.92
N TYR A 118 -2.76 6.53 19.82
CA TYR A 118 -2.44 6.30 21.22
C TYR A 118 -1.37 5.21 21.38
N ALA A 119 -1.53 4.07 20.71
CA ALA A 119 -0.55 2.98 20.72
C ALA A 119 0.80 3.44 20.13
N THR A 120 0.79 4.23 19.06
CA THR A 120 2.01 4.77 18.44
C THR A 120 2.75 5.71 19.41
N VAL A 121 2.02 6.61 20.08
CA VAL A 121 2.60 7.53 21.07
C VAL A 121 3.17 6.77 22.26
N LEU A 122 2.42 5.83 22.84
CA LEU A 122 2.91 5.01 23.94
C LEU A 122 4.16 4.24 23.56
N ARG A 123 4.20 3.65 22.35
CA ARG A 123 5.36 2.90 21.87
C ARG A 123 6.58 3.80 21.66
N ALA A 124 6.38 5.01 21.12
CA ALA A 124 7.45 5.99 20.95
C ALA A 124 8.02 6.46 22.30
N LEU A 125 7.16 6.64 23.32
CA LEU A 125 7.58 7.03 24.67
C LEU A 125 8.26 5.88 25.43
N ALA A 126 7.78 4.65 25.28
CA ALA A 126 8.36 3.48 25.94
C ALA A 126 9.74 3.11 25.35
N HIS A 127 9.95 3.39 24.07
CA HIS A 127 11.17 3.02 23.35
C HIS A 127 11.78 4.21 22.60
N PRO A 128 12.30 5.23 23.32
CA PRO A 128 12.80 6.46 22.71
C PRO A 128 14.04 6.24 21.83
N HIS A 129 14.76 5.14 22.03
CA HIS A 129 15.94 4.76 21.24
C HIS A 129 15.61 3.75 20.12
N GLY A 130 14.32 3.52 19.86
CA GLY A 130 13.84 2.43 19.01
C GLY A 130 13.71 1.11 19.77
N ASP A 131 13.01 0.16 19.15
CA ASP A 131 12.76 -1.18 19.71
C ASP A 131 12.93 -2.24 18.62
N GLY A 132 13.35 -3.43 19.03
CA GLY A 132 13.54 -4.59 18.16
C GLY A 132 14.72 -4.47 17.20
N TRP A 133 14.54 -5.06 16.02
CA TRP A 133 15.63 -5.31 15.07
C TRP A 133 16.26 -4.03 14.51
N ASP A 134 15.46 -2.96 14.37
CA ASP A 134 15.93 -1.68 13.81
C ASP A 134 16.90 -0.96 14.76
N ALA A 135 16.56 -0.89 16.06
CA ALA A 135 17.46 -0.33 17.08
C ALA A 135 18.76 -1.13 17.22
N PHE A 136 18.67 -2.47 17.18
CA PHE A 136 19.84 -3.35 17.18
C PHE A 136 20.72 -3.16 15.94
N ALA A 137 20.10 -3.02 14.75
CA ALA A 137 20.82 -2.79 13.50
C ALA A 137 21.54 -1.43 13.50
N ILE A 138 20.90 -0.37 14.00
CA ILE A 138 21.51 0.96 14.14
C ILE A 138 22.70 0.93 15.10
N TRP A 139 22.58 0.21 16.22
CA TRP A 139 23.67 0.08 17.18
C TRP A 139 24.86 -0.70 16.61
N ASN A 140 24.61 -1.81 15.91
CA ASN A 140 25.66 -2.57 15.23
C ASN A 140 26.33 -1.79 14.10
N LEU A 141 25.57 -0.95 13.40
CA LEU A 141 26.13 -0.07 12.36
C LEU A 141 27.13 0.92 12.98
N HIS A 142 26.77 1.56 14.09
CA HIS A 142 27.69 2.44 14.84
C HIS A 142 28.90 1.67 15.36
N ALA A 143 28.71 0.49 15.95
CA ALA A 143 29.81 -0.33 16.44
C ALA A 143 30.79 -0.71 15.31
N ARG A 144 30.29 -1.02 14.11
CA ARG A 144 31.11 -1.29 12.93
C ARG A 144 31.97 -0.08 12.52
N PHE A 145 31.42 1.14 12.53
CA PHE A 145 32.20 2.35 12.22
C PHE A 145 33.24 2.67 13.31
N LEU A 146 32.91 2.46 14.58
CA LEU A 146 33.87 2.60 15.68
C LEU A 146 35.04 1.62 15.59
N PHE A 147 34.80 0.40 15.10
CA PHE A 147 35.82 -0.64 15.01
C PHE A 147 36.69 -0.56 13.75
N LEU A 148 36.15 -0.01 12.65
CA LEU A 148 36.84 0.04 11.35
C LEU A 148 37.47 1.40 11.01
N GLY A 149 37.13 2.49 11.72
CA GLY A 149 37.68 3.82 11.47
C GLY A 149 37.05 4.50 10.25
#